data_AF-A0A9C7PKF1-F1
#
_entry.id   AF-A0A9C7PKF1-F1
#
_cell.length_a   1.000
_cell.length_b   1.000
_cell.length_c   1.000
_cell.angle_alpha   90.00
_cell.angle_beta   90.00
_cell.angle_gamma   90.00
#
_symmetry.space_group_name_H-M   'P 1'
#
loop_
_entity.id
_entity.type
_entity.pdbx_description
1 polymer ?
#
loop_
_entity_poly.entity_id
_entity_poly.type
_entity_poly.pdbx_seq_one_letter_code
_entity_poly.pdbx_strand_id
1 'polypeptide(L)'
;MKKLARPAFAIKIPYAASLILTHDPQGEVKGLNDFEEHPSGAGVLVLRVMTGVGTLMLLVSWWGAWQLFRRDKLSSVALQAVSLMTFSGWVASVAGWYVTEIGRQPWIVQGLVSTTEVVAQHPSATLAGTLFGYVGLYLALMVAYMKALRIMAVKPAKTLEEDSSPLGTPIMGTTA
;
A
#
# COMPACT_ATOMS: atom_id res chain seq x y z
N MET A 1 -33.07 -7.59 8.84
CA MET A 1 -32.15 -8.50 8.10
C MET A 1 -31.68 -7.86 6.80
N LYS A 2 -30.53 -7.16 6.80
CA LYS A 2 -29.90 -6.70 5.54
C LYS A 2 -29.16 -7.90 4.94
N LYS A 3 -29.65 -8.45 3.81
CA LYS A 3 -28.95 -9.49 3.05
C LYS A 3 -27.59 -8.93 2.61
N LEU A 4 -26.51 -9.47 3.16
CA LEU A 4 -25.15 -9.18 2.70
C LEU A 4 -25.04 -9.59 1.22
N ALA A 5 -24.54 -8.68 0.39
CA ALA A 5 -24.33 -8.91 -1.03
C ALA A 5 -23.54 -10.21 -1.23
N ARG A 6 -24.18 -11.23 -1.78
CA ARG A 6 -23.53 -12.50 -2.10
C ARG A 6 -22.51 -12.23 -3.20
N PRO A 7 -21.22 -12.59 -3.04
CA PRO A 7 -20.26 -12.43 -4.11
C PRO A 7 -20.68 -13.33 -5.28
N ALA A 8 -20.80 -12.76 -6.47
CA ALA A 8 -21.11 -13.50 -7.70
C ALA A 8 -20.02 -14.52 -8.06
N PHE A 9 -18.82 -14.40 -7.47
CA PHE A 9 -17.69 -15.29 -7.68
C PHE A 9 -16.90 -15.50 -6.36
N ALA A 10 -16.73 -16.75 -5.95
CA ALA A 10 -16.02 -17.14 -4.73
C ALA A 10 -15.12 -18.36 -4.99
N ILE A 11 -13.83 -18.12 -5.18
CA ILE A 11 -12.81 -19.16 -5.10
C ILE A 11 -12.55 -19.40 -3.61
N LYS A 12 -12.85 -20.60 -3.12
CA LYS A 12 -12.62 -21.01 -1.74
C LYS A 12 -11.44 -21.98 -1.71
N ILE A 13 -10.41 -21.66 -0.94
CA ILE A 13 -9.31 -22.59 -0.64
C ILE A 13 -9.68 -23.25 0.69
N PRO A 14 -9.97 -24.56 0.72
CA PRO A 14 -10.38 -25.24 1.94
C PRO A 14 -9.19 -25.33 2.92
N TYR A 15 -9.48 -25.22 4.22
CA TYR A 15 -8.54 -25.43 5.33
C TYR A 15 -7.31 -24.51 5.42
N ALA A 16 -7.10 -23.59 4.47
CA ALA A 16 -5.97 -22.67 4.52
C ALA A 16 -5.99 -21.78 5.78
N ALA A 17 -7.17 -21.34 6.20
CA ALA A 17 -7.32 -20.51 7.40
C ALA A 17 -7.13 -21.32 8.70
N SER A 18 -7.71 -22.52 8.80
CA SER A 18 -7.56 -23.38 10.00
C SER A 18 -6.12 -23.87 10.15
N LEU A 19 -5.47 -24.27 9.07
CA LEU A 19 -4.07 -24.71 9.13
C LEU A 19 -3.12 -23.61 9.64
N ILE A 20 -3.35 -22.34 9.27
CA ILE A 20 -2.50 -21.21 9.70
C ILE A 20 -2.86 -20.74 11.12
N LEU A 21 -4.15 -20.63 11.47
CA LEU A 21 -4.59 -20.09 12.76
C LEU A 21 -4.54 -21.13 13.88
N THR A 22 -5.07 -22.33 13.65
CA THR A 22 -5.20 -23.36 14.68
C THR A 22 -4.11 -24.42 14.61
N HIS A 23 -3.23 -24.37 13.60
CA HIS A 23 -2.21 -25.40 13.32
C HIS A 23 -2.79 -26.82 13.19
N ASP A 24 -4.10 -26.91 12.99
CA ASP A 24 -4.89 -28.12 12.81
C ASP A 24 -5.80 -27.90 11.59
N PRO A 25 -5.75 -28.78 10.57
CA PRO A 25 -6.66 -28.72 9.43
C PRO A 25 -8.14 -28.63 9.81
N GLN A 26 -8.56 -29.24 10.91
CA GLN A 26 -9.96 -29.28 11.36
C GLN A 26 -10.28 -28.27 12.48
N GLY A 27 -9.36 -27.37 12.84
CA GLY A 27 -9.64 -26.39 13.87
C GLY A 27 -10.79 -25.45 13.49
N GLU A 28 -11.71 -25.24 14.43
CA GLU A 28 -12.92 -24.45 14.20
C GLU A 28 -12.57 -22.96 14.15
N VAL A 29 -12.76 -22.36 12.98
CA VAL A 29 -12.63 -20.91 12.79
C VAL A 29 -14.04 -20.32 12.78
N LYS A 30 -14.39 -19.59 13.84
CA LYS A 30 -15.68 -18.91 13.95
C LYS A 30 -15.93 -18.02 12.74
N GLY A 31 -17.10 -18.17 12.12
CA GLY A 31 -17.51 -17.39 10.96
C GLY A 31 -17.92 -15.98 11.36
N LEU A 32 -17.85 -15.05 10.40
CA LEU A 32 -18.25 -13.65 10.64
C LEU A 32 -19.71 -13.51 11.09
N ASN A 33 -20.59 -14.42 10.68
CA ASN A 33 -22.02 -14.43 11.06
C ASN A 33 -22.27 -14.97 12.47
N ASP A 34 -21.27 -15.57 13.12
CA ASP A 34 -21.39 -16.12 14.48
C ASP A 34 -21.09 -15.05 15.54
N PHE A 35 -20.69 -13.85 15.11
CA PHE A 35 -20.50 -12.68 15.95
C PHE A 35 -21.75 -11.79 15.92
N GLU A 36 -22.26 -11.40 17.08
CA GLU A 36 -23.44 -10.50 17.19
C GLU A 36 -23.16 -9.12 16.62
N GLU A 37 -21.94 -8.60 16.83
CA GLU A 37 -21.45 -7.36 16.24
C GLU A 37 -20.29 -7.67 15.30
N HIS A 38 -20.48 -7.41 14.01
CA HIS A 38 -19.46 -7.64 13.00
C HIS A 38 -19.36 -6.47 12.02
N PRO A 39 -18.15 -6.14 11.54
CA PRO A 39 -17.96 -5.12 10.52
C PRO A 39 -18.63 -5.50 9.19
N SER A 40 -18.83 -4.51 8.33
CA SER A 40 -19.41 -4.75 7.01
C SER A 40 -18.54 -5.66 6.15
N GLY A 41 -19.15 -6.40 5.21
CA GLY A 41 -18.43 -7.30 4.29
C GLY A 41 -17.45 -6.61 3.33
N ALA A 42 -17.36 -5.27 3.33
CA ALA A 42 -16.40 -4.51 2.54
C ALA A 42 -14.94 -4.88 2.87
N GLY A 43 -14.65 -5.22 4.14
CA GLY A 43 -13.30 -5.64 4.56
C GLY A 43 -12.80 -6.86 3.77
N VAL A 44 -13.69 -7.78 3.39
CA VAL A 44 -13.33 -8.99 2.62
C VAL A 44 -12.90 -8.64 1.19
N LEU A 45 -13.50 -7.62 0.58
CA LEU A 45 -13.09 -7.16 -0.75
C LEU A 45 -11.70 -6.51 -0.71
N VAL A 46 -11.46 -5.66 0.29
CA VAL A 46 -10.15 -5.01 0.46
C VAL A 46 -9.07 -6.04 0.79
N LEU A 47 -9.38 -7.05 1.61
CA LEU A 47 -8.48 -8.18 1.90
C LEU A 47 -8.05 -8.92 0.63
N ARG A 48 -8.99 -9.14 -0.31
CA ARG A 48 -8.69 -9.77 -1.61
C ARG A 48 -7.78 -8.89 -2.47
N VAL A 49 -8.03 -7.58 -2.51
CA VAL A 49 -7.19 -6.63 -3.26
C VAL A 49 -5.77 -6.62 -2.68
N MET A 50 -5.63 -6.48 -1.37
CA MET A 50 -4.33 -6.49 -0.68
C MET A 50 -3.56 -7.78 -0.97
N THR A 51 -4.19 -8.93 -0.72
CA THR A 51 -3.55 -10.24 -0.89
C THR A 51 -3.22 -10.50 -2.35
N GLY A 52 -4.11 -10.11 -3.27
CA GLY A 52 -3.89 -10.23 -4.71
C GLY A 52 -2.70 -9.41 -5.19
N VAL A 53 -2.61 -8.14 -4.78
CA VAL A 53 -1.48 -7.27 -5.15
C VAL A 53 -0.18 -7.77 -4.52
N GLY A 54 -0.18 -8.14 -3.23
CA GLY A 54 1.01 -8.67 -2.56
C GLY A 54 1.53 -9.96 -3.19
N THR A 55 0.63 -10.89 -3.54
CA THR A 55 1.00 -12.13 -4.22
C THR A 55 1.53 -11.85 -5.63
N LEU A 56 0.90 -10.93 -6.37
CA LEU A 56 1.35 -10.51 -7.69
C LEU A 56 2.76 -9.91 -7.65
N MET A 57 3.06 -9.07 -6.64
CA MET A 57 4.39 -8.50 -6.44
C MET A 57 5.45 -9.59 -6.22
N LEU A 58 5.15 -10.60 -5.40
CA LEU A 58 6.05 -11.73 -5.18
C LEU A 58 6.30 -12.53 -6.46
N LEU A 59 5.25 -12.79 -7.25
CA LEU A 59 5.39 -13.51 -8.52
C LEU A 59 6.24 -12.74 -9.53
N VAL A 60 6.03 -11.42 -9.67
CA VAL A 60 6.84 -10.58 -10.56
C VAL A 60 8.30 -10.54 -10.09
N SER A 61 8.53 -10.42 -8.78
CA SER A 61 9.87 -10.44 -8.19
C SER A 61 10.58 -11.78 -8.48
N TRP A 62 9.91 -12.91 -8.25
CA TRP A 62 10.47 -14.24 -8.51
C TRP A 62 10.76 -14.47 -9.99
N TRP A 63 9.86 -14.02 -10.87
CA TRP A 63 10.04 -14.11 -12.30
C TRP A 63 11.22 -13.26 -12.80
N GLY A 64 11.36 -12.04 -12.28
CA GLY A 64 12.51 -11.17 -12.57
C GLY A 64 13.83 -11.77 -12.07
N ALA A 65 13.87 -12.28 -10.84
CA ALA A 65 15.03 -12.94 -10.27
C ALA A 65 15.44 -14.18 -11.08
N TRP A 66 14.47 -14.99 -11.51
CA TRP A 66 14.73 -16.15 -12.35
C TRP A 66 15.27 -15.78 -13.73
N GLN A 67 14.76 -14.71 -14.36
CA GLN A 67 15.32 -14.20 -15.63
C GLN A 67 16.76 -13.72 -15.45
N LEU A 68 17.04 -13.01 -14.36
CA LEU A 68 18.37 -12.51 -14.06
C LEU A 68 19.33 -13.69 -13.84
N PHE A 69 18.93 -14.69 -13.06
CA PHE A 69 19.72 -15.89 -12.80
C PHE A 69 20.02 -16.71 -14.06
N ARG A 70 19.13 -16.72 -15.07
CA ARG A 70 19.33 -17.49 -16.31
C ARG A 70 19.99 -16.74 -17.46
N ARG A 71 19.83 -15.41 -17.53
CA ARG A 71 20.18 -14.64 -18.74
C ARG A 71 21.03 -13.40 -18.45
N ASP A 72 21.33 -13.11 -17.18
CA ASP A 72 22.00 -11.89 -16.68
C ASP A 72 21.36 -10.57 -17.17
N LYS A 73 20.16 -10.63 -17.75
CA LYS A 73 19.45 -9.51 -18.37
C LYS A 73 17.95 -9.67 -18.21
N LEU A 74 17.27 -8.57 -17.90
CA LEU A 74 15.82 -8.50 -17.88
C LEU A 74 15.28 -8.26 -19.30
N SER A 75 14.25 -9.01 -19.68
CA SER A 75 13.52 -8.73 -20.93
C SER A 75 12.79 -7.39 -20.85
N SER A 76 12.53 -6.75 -22.01
CA SER A 76 11.75 -5.49 -22.10
C SER A 76 10.39 -5.61 -21.38
N VAL A 77 9.76 -6.78 -21.48
CA VAL A 77 8.49 -7.08 -20.78
C VAL A 77 8.66 -7.12 -19.27
N ALA A 78 9.74 -7.73 -18.76
CA ALA A 78 10.02 -7.77 -17.32
C ALA A 78 10.31 -6.36 -16.76
N LEU A 79 11.03 -5.53 -17.51
CA LEU A 79 11.28 -4.12 -17.17
C LEU A 79 9.98 -3.31 -17.11
N GLN A 80 9.08 -3.47 -18.09
CA GLN A 80 7.76 -2.84 -18.06
C GLN A 80 6.92 -3.31 -16.88
N ALA A 81 6.92 -4.62 -16.59
CA ALA A 81 6.19 -5.18 -15.45
C ALA A 81 6.70 -4.62 -14.12
N VAL A 82 8.03 -4.57 -13.91
CA VAL A 82 8.62 -3.99 -12.70
C VAL A 82 8.31 -2.50 -12.58
N SER A 83 8.37 -1.75 -13.69
CA SER A 83 8.01 -0.32 -13.72
C SER A 83 6.57 -0.08 -13.28
N LEU A 84 5.60 -0.86 -13.81
CA LEU A 84 4.20 -0.78 -13.39
C LEU A 84 3.99 -1.19 -11.93
N MET A 85 4.82 -2.09 -11.41
CA MET A 85 4.76 -2.50 -9.99
C MET A 85 5.28 -1.44 -9.02
N THR A 86 5.90 -0.34 -9.47
CA THR A 86 6.39 0.73 -8.58
C THR A 86 5.30 1.28 -7.65
N PHE A 87 4.06 1.41 -8.14
CA PHE A 87 2.94 1.91 -7.35
C PHE A 87 2.15 0.83 -6.61
N SER A 88 2.41 -0.46 -6.93
CA SER A 88 1.68 -1.58 -6.34
C SER A 88 1.86 -1.67 -4.82
N GLY A 89 3.06 -1.35 -4.32
CA GLY A 89 3.34 -1.34 -2.87
C GLY A 89 2.51 -0.31 -2.11
N TRP A 90 2.23 0.86 -2.70
CA TRP A 90 1.36 1.86 -2.11
C TRP A 90 -0.08 1.35 -2.02
N VAL A 91 -0.59 0.74 -3.09
CA VAL A 91 -1.94 0.14 -3.11
C VAL A 91 -2.07 -0.96 -2.05
N ALA A 92 -1.07 -1.85 -1.96
CA ALA A 92 -1.07 -2.93 -0.97
C ALA A 92 -1.06 -2.38 0.47
N SER A 93 -0.26 -1.33 0.73
CA SER A 93 -0.16 -0.70 2.05
C SER A 93 -1.46 -0.03 2.47
N VAL A 94 -2.08 0.75 1.56
CA VAL A 94 -3.37 1.40 1.81
C VAL A 94 -4.47 0.36 2.03
N ALA A 95 -4.51 -0.69 1.20
CA ALA A 95 -5.47 -1.78 1.36
C ALA A 95 -5.30 -2.49 2.72
N GLY A 96 -4.06 -2.72 3.18
CA GLY A 96 -3.80 -3.28 4.50
C GLY A 96 -4.35 -2.44 5.65
N TRP A 97 -4.11 -1.12 5.61
CA TRP A 97 -4.69 -0.19 6.58
C TRP A 97 -6.23 -0.23 6.58
N TYR A 98 -6.86 -0.28 5.40
CA TYR A 98 -8.30 -0.41 5.31
C TYR A 98 -8.84 -1.73 5.88
N VAL A 99 -8.14 -2.86 5.65
CA VAL A 99 -8.53 -4.16 6.22
C VAL A 99 -8.52 -4.11 7.73
N THR A 100 -7.46 -3.55 8.33
CA THR A 100 -7.34 -3.48 9.80
C THR A 100 -8.34 -2.50 10.40
N GLU A 101 -8.56 -1.34 9.78
CA GLU A 101 -9.45 -0.31 10.32
C GLU A 101 -10.93 -0.72 10.19
N ILE A 102 -11.33 -1.25 9.03
CA ILE A 102 -12.69 -1.77 8.83
C ILE A 102 -12.90 -3.00 9.72
N GLY A 103 -11.90 -3.87 9.86
CA GLY A 103 -11.98 -5.07 10.68
C GLY A 103 -12.19 -4.81 12.17
N ARG A 104 -11.80 -3.63 12.66
CA ARG A 104 -11.98 -3.22 14.06
C ARG A 104 -13.35 -2.59 14.36
N GLN A 105 -14.04 -2.08 13.34
CA GLN A 105 -15.38 -1.52 13.50
C GLN A 105 -16.35 -2.56 14.11
N PRO A 106 -17.23 -2.19 15.06
CA PRO A 106 -17.60 -0.84 15.51
C PRO A 106 -16.76 -0.27 16.67
N TRP A 107 -15.68 -0.94 17.05
CA TRP A 107 -14.92 -0.65 18.25
C TRP A 107 -13.71 0.25 17.98
N ILE A 108 -13.38 1.12 18.94
CA ILE A 108 -12.07 1.78 18.99
C ILE A 108 -11.14 0.93 19.86
N VAL A 109 -11.61 0.57 21.05
CA VAL A 109 -10.97 -0.40 21.94
C VAL A 109 -11.97 -1.53 22.16
N GLN A 110 -11.60 -2.73 21.74
CA GLN A 110 -12.49 -3.89 21.76
C GLN A 110 -13.03 -4.14 23.19
N GLY A 111 -14.36 -4.23 23.32
CA GLY A 111 -15.04 -4.50 24.58
C GLY A 111 -15.03 -3.36 25.61
N LEU A 112 -14.49 -2.18 25.25
CA LEU A 112 -14.39 -1.03 26.15
C LEU A 112 -15.07 0.22 25.61
N VAL A 113 -14.76 0.63 24.37
CA VAL A 113 -15.22 1.91 23.81
C VAL A 113 -15.66 1.72 22.36
N SER A 114 -16.93 2.05 22.11
CA SER A 114 -17.50 2.04 20.76
C SER A 114 -17.18 3.34 20.01
N THR A 115 -17.12 3.27 18.69
CA THR A 115 -16.94 4.46 17.83
C THR A 115 -18.03 5.49 18.04
N THR A 116 -19.28 5.05 18.25
CA THR A 116 -20.45 5.92 18.44
C THR A 116 -20.40 6.74 19.72
N GLU A 117 -19.73 6.25 20.77
CA GLU A 117 -19.60 6.98 22.05
C GLU A 117 -18.60 8.14 21.97
N VAL A 118 -17.65 8.09 21.03
CA VAL A 118 -16.53 9.05 20.95
C VAL A 118 -16.78 10.13 19.89
N VAL A 119 -17.81 10.00 19.05
CA VAL A 119 -18.10 11.00 18.01
C VAL A 119 -18.54 12.32 18.65
N ALA A 120 -17.74 13.37 18.41
CA ALA A 120 -18.08 14.73 18.81
C ALA A 120 -19.26 15.28 17.98
N GLN A 121 -20.17 15.98 18.65
CA GLN A 121 -21.35 16.60 18.02
C GLN A 121 -20.96 17.95 17.40
N HIS A 122 -20.44 17.92 16.18
CA HIS A 122 -20.19 19.14 15.40
C HIS A 122 -21.24 19.31 14.29
N PRO A 123 -21.58 20.57 13.92
CA PRO A 123 -22.41 20.83 12.75
C PRO A 123 -21.80 20.19 11.50
N SER A 124 -22.64 19.54 10.67
CA SER A 124 -22.21 18.86 9.45
C SER A 124 -21.46 19.78 8.48
N ALA A 125 -21.84 21.06 8.44
CA ALA A 125 -21.18 22.08 7.62
C ALA A 125 -19.71 22.32 8.03
N THR A 126 -19.42 22.37 9.34
CA THR A 126 -18.05 22.56 9.85
C THR A 126 -17.19 21.33 9.57
N LEU A 127 -17.75 20.13 9.75
CA LEU A 127 -17.07 18.87 9.43
C LEU A 127 -16.74 18.77 7.93
N ALA A 128 -17.71 19.06 7.06
CA ALA A 128 -17.49 19.05 5.62
C ALA A 128 -16.45 20.11 5.21
N GLY A 129 -16.57 21.34 5.74
CA GLY A 129 -15.65 22.43 5.43
C GLY A 129 -14.21 22.11 5.80
N THR A 130 -13.98 21.58 7.00
CA THR A 130 -12.63 21.16 7.44
C THR A 130 -12.11 19.96 6.64
N LEU A 131 -12.95 18.96 6.38
CA LEU A 131 -12.59 17.80 5.53
C LEU A 131 -12.12 18.24 4.14
N PHE A 132 -12.92 19.06 3.44
CA PHE A 132 -12.55 19.54 2.11
C PHE A 132 -11.34 20.48 2.14
N GLY A 133 -11.19 21.27 3.21
CA GLY A 133 -9.98 22.06 3.46
C GLY A 133 -8.73 21.21 3.53
N TYR A 134 -8.74 20.14 4.34
CA TYR A 134 -7.62 19.20 4.45
C TYR A 134 -7.37 18.43 3.15
N VAL A 135 -8.42 17.98 2.46
CA VAL A 135 -8.28 17.32 1.15
C VAL A 135 -7.60 18.26 0.15
N GLY A 136 -8.07 19.51 0.05
CA GLY A 136 -7.48 20.51 -0.84
C GLY A 136 -6.01 20.80 -0.50
N LEU A 137 -5.69 20.94 0.79
CA LEU A 137 -4.33 21.13 1.28
C LEU A 137 -3.42 19.97 0.88
N TYR A 138 -3.83 18.72 1.15
CA TYR A 138 -3.02 17.56 0.81
C TYR A 138 -2.86 17.36 -0.70
N LEU A 139 -3.88 17.69 -1.50
CA LEU A 139 -3.76 17.69 -2.96
C LEU A 139 -2.75 18.73 -3.45
N ALA A 140 -2.76 19.95 -2.90
CA ALA A 140 -1.80 20.98 -3.24
C ALA A 140 -0.37 20.55 -2.88
N LEU A 141 -0.18 19.99 -1.68
CA LEU A 141 1.11 19.45 -1.24
C LEU A 141 1.58 18.30 -2.13
N MET A 142 0.68 17.40 -2.52
CA MET A 142 1.00 16.30 -3.44
C MET A 142 1.48 16.81 -4.80
N VAL A 143 0.82 17.82 -5.37
CA VAL A 143 1.25 18.44 -6.65
C VAL A 143 2.60 19.13 -6.50
N ALA A 144 2.81 19.88 -5.41
CA ALA A 144 4.09 20.53 -5.13
C ALA A 144 5.22 19.51 -5.00
N TYR A 145 4.98 18.41 -4.28
CA TYR A 145 5.91 17.31 -4.12
C TYR A 145 6.26 16.64 -5.44
N MET A 146 5.25 16.28 -6.26
CA MET A 146 5.49 15.70 -7.59
C MET A 146 6.29 16.64 -8.51
N LYS A 147 6.03 17.96 -8.46
CA LYS A 147 6.81 18.95 -9.20
C LYS A 147 8.25 19.02 -8.71
N ALA A 148 8.47 19.04 -7.40
CA ALA A 148 9.81 19.04 -6.81
C ALA A 148 10.60 17.80 -7.23
N LEU A 149 9.98 16.61 -7.14
CA LEU A 149 10.59 15.36 -7.60
C LEU A 149 10.94 15.39 -9.09
N ARG A 150 10.04 15.88 -9.96
CA ARG A 150 10.33 16.00 -11.39
C ARG A 150 11.49 16.96 -11.67
N ILE A 151 11.54 18.10 -10.97
CA ILE A 151 12.63 19.07 -11.13
C ILE A 151 13.97 18.44 -10.72
N MET A 152 14.00 17.71 -9.60
CA MET A 152 15.22 17.04 -9.13
C MET A 152 15.63 15.88 -10.05
N ALA A 153 14.68 15.14 -10.63
CA ALA A 153 14.98 14.01 -11.51
C ALA A 153 15.45 14.43 -12.91
N VAL A 154 15.01 15.59 -13.42
CA VAL A 154 15.34 16.06 -14.77
C VAL A 154 16.58 16.96 -14.80
N LYS A 155 16.90 17.65 -13.69
CA LYS A 155 18.12 18.45 -13.62
C LYS A 155 19.34 17.53 -13.40
N PRO A 156 20.33 17.49 -14.30
CA PRO A 156 21.56 16.76 -14.05
C PRO A 156 22.24 17.35 -12.81
N ALA A 157 22.76 16.48 -11.94
CA ALA A 157 23.51 16.90 -10.78
C ALA A 157 24.76 17.63 -11.27
N LYS A 158 24.83 18.94 -11.00
CA LYS A 158 25.93 19.83 -11.40
C LYS A 158 27.31 19.31 -10.94
N THR A 159 27.33 18.46 -9.92
CA THR A 159 28.51 17.75 -9.41
C THR A 159 29.15 16.78 -10.41
N LEU A 160 28.41 16.32 -11.44
CA LEU A 160 28.95 15.46 -12.50
C LEU A 160 29.59 16.26 -13.65
N GLU A 161 29.34 17.56 -13.74
CA GLU A 161 29.96 18.43 -14.76
C GLU A 161 31.35 18.91 -14.32
N GLU A 162 31.57 19.10 -13.01
CA GLU A 162 32.83 19.62 -12.44
C GLU A 162 34.01 18.64 -12.60
N ASP A 163 33.75 17.33 -12.52
CA ASP A 163 34.75 16.26 -12.75
C ASP A 163 35.09 16.04 -14.24
N SER A 164 34.31 16.62 -15.15
CA SER A 164 34.54 16.54 -16.60
C SER A 164 35.26 17.76 -17.19
N SER A 165 35.62 18.74 -16.36
CA SER A 165 36.42 19.89 -16.77
C SER A 165 37.86 19.43 -17.07
N PRO A 166 38.40 19.64 -18.29
CA PRO A 166 39.77 19.23 -18.64
C PRO A 166 40.87 20.03 -17.91
N LEU A 167 40.52 20.90 -16.96
CA LEU A 167 41.47 21.64 -16.14
C LEU A 167 41.68 20.93 -14.81
N GLY A 168 42.28 19.75 -14.87
CA GLY A 168 43.14 19.28 -13.80
C GLY A 168 44.31 20.25 -13.68
N THR A 169 44.11 21.36 -12.96
CA THR A 169 45.22 22.23 -12.60
C THR A 169 45.99 21.47 -11.53
N PRO A 170 47.24 21.03 -11.80
CA PRO A 170 48.05 20.47 -10.76
C PRO A 170 48.30 21.61 -9.77
N ILE A 171 47.84 21.42 -8.53
CA ILE A 171 48.29 22.21 -7.39
C ILE A 171 49.79 21.93 -7.28
N MET A 172 50.60 22.74 -7.97
CA MET A 172 52.04 22.70 -7.84
C MET A 172 52.35 22.97 -6.38
N GLY A 173 52.83 21.94 -5.70
CA GLY A 173 53.32 22.03 -4.33
C GLY A 173 54.33 23.16 -4.25
N THR A 174 54.07 24.11 -3.36
CA THR A 174 55.07 25.04 -2.89
C THR A 174 56.22 24.23 -2.29
N THR A 175 57.38 24.32 -2.94
CA THR A 175 58.66 24.00 -2.32
C THR A 175 59.14 25.29 -1.66
N ALA A 176 59.30 25.24 -0.35
CA ALA A 176 60.12 26.13 0.45
C ALA A 176 60.75 25.27 1.55
#